data_AF-A0A811TB84-F1
#
_entry.id   AF-A0A811TB84-F1
#
_cell.length_a   1.000
_cell.length_b   1.000
_cell.length_c   1.000
_cell.angle_alpha   90.00
_cell.angle_beta   90.00
_cell.angle_gamma   90.00
#
_symmetry.space_group_name_H-M   'P 1'
#
loop_
_entity.id
_entity.type
_entity.pdbx_description
1 polymer ?
#
loop_
_entity_poly.entity_id
_entity_poly.type
_entity_poly.pdbx_seq_one_letter_code
_entity_poly.pdbx_strand_id
1 'polypeptide(L)'
;MKGIDGNYKNLLNKRKDILEGDDADRLEKICDHVRGKWSVAPELKYYTLHDHRHSERVEWQLYELLPDKDFKKLKPEERFLLLASAWLHDIGMIRDLFGDKDKKLTEIEVRETHQDRSERYINSKDIWPVLGLRPEETTPLGIICQYHRKTEDLRKCNEEIPVPGVGQIRTRLLAAYLRLADALRIADLSGVPEKEFRTNMIMGMGPESTFHWLKSKYAQGTSVAKEPFTITISLKNPIGSAEDIAPLGKFLCDEIQEELDSSMDTLIRGRLSLYLRVEYKIIEDAPLRPDEMEGLRWALSHIETMFSTSAGMAINSVLKNIQVILNLDNERVIEELLNYKRIILVPFLEEKPCHAYLTKIKKMLEENLKNIPDPNKLDATNRDQIIISIREKINQWQRERERAFEAFSDMSKPFFIDGSPILLYGYSSSVVKAIESLPDKKSTEVYICECKTKNRYGYNNRLRYCDGIHYASEIRKAGFKEIQIHLVTDSCASNLFSKGKISKVLFGANGIGENGEISHGLGHLAMADMAKEYNIPVYVIAETTKIIKEIKKNPDLPRKVEWLTTDLSVNFDDFKQYNPREDIVPPEKITMLITEKGAFQPRSVKQMCKMHDIDINC
;
A
#
# COMPACT_ATOMS: atom_id res chain seq x y z
N MET A 1 -18.85 -23.02 -14.37
CA MET A 1 -18.32 -23.37 -15.71
C MET A 1 -19.39 -23.23 -16.81
N LYS A 2 -19.96 -22.04 -16.98
CA LYS A 2 -20.62 -21.59 -18.21
C LYS A 2 -20.00 -20.21 -18.48
N GLY A 3 -19.10 -20.06 -19.45
CA GLY A 3 -18.50 -18.73 -19.69
C GLY A 3 -17.28 -18.64 -20.61
N ILE A 4 -16.48 -19.70 -20.77
CA ILE A 4 -15.18 -19.58 -21.47
C ILE A 4 -15.37 -19.61 -23.00
N ASP A 5 -16.06 -20.62 -23.57
CA ASP A 5 -16.31 -20.67 -25.03
C ASP A 5 -17.26 -19.58 -25.54
N GLY A 6 -18.17 -19.11 -24.68
CA GLY A 6 -19.10 -18.02 -25.01
C GLY A 6 -18.39 -16.67 -25.16
N ASN A 7 -17.39 -16.40 -24.31
CA ASN A 7 -16.64 -15.15 -24.33
C ASN A 7 -15.67 -15.07 -25.51
N TYR A 8 -15.00 -16.17 -25.87
CA TYR A 8 -14.12 -16.16 -27.04
C TYR A 8 -14.88 -15.97 -28.36
N LYS A 9 -16.03 -16.64 -28.51
CA LYS A 9 -16.91 -16.44 -29.68
C LYS A 9 -17.39 -14.98 -29.79
N ASN A 10 -17.65 -14.32 -28.65
CA ASN A 10 -17.99 -12.90 -28.61
C ASN A 10 -16.81 -12.01 -29.03
N LEU A 11 -15.58 -12.32 -28.61
CA LEU A 11 -14.37 -11.62 -29.07
C LEU A 11 -14.20 -11.75 -30.59
N LEU A 12 -14.34 -12.95 -31.15
CA LEU A 12 -14.24 -13.16 -32.60
C LEU A 12 -15.26 -12.32 -33.38
N ASN A 13 -16.49 -12.22 -32.89
CA ASN A 13 -17.51 -11.37 -33.51
C ASN A 13 -17.13 -9.89 -33.42
N LYS A 14 -16.70 -9.42 -32.23
CA LYS A 14 -16.24 -8.03 -32.05
C LYS A 14 -15.06 -7.68 -32.94
N ARG A 15 -14.07 -8.57 -33.08
CA ARG A 15 -12.93 -8.38 -33.99
C ARG A 15 -13.39 -8.15 -35.42
N LYS A 16 -14.34 -8.95 -35.92
CA LYS A 16 -14.90 -8.80 -37.28
C LYS A 16 -15.68 -7.50 -37.47
N ASP A 17 -16.31 -6.98 -36.41
CA ASP A 17 -17.06 -5.73 -36.46
C ASP A 17 -16.19 -4.48 -36.39
N ILE A 18 -14.97 -4.61 -35.84
CA ILE A 18 -14.05 -3.51 -35.56
C ILE A 18 -12.84 -3.49 -36.51
N LEU A 19 -12.31 -4.63 -36.95
CA LEU A 19 -11.14 -4.71 -37.84
C LEU A 19 -11.55 -4.71 -39.30
N GLU A 20 -10.63 -4.31 -40.18
CA GLU A 20 -10.88 -4.18 -41.63
C GLU A 20 -9.98 -5.12 -42.44
N GLY A 21 -10.42 -5.49 -43.64
CA GLY A 21 -9.63 -6.33 -44.55
C GLY A 21 -9.26 -7.68 -43.94
N ASP A 22 -7.98 -8.03 -44.00
CA ASP A 22 -7.41 -9.27 -43.46
C ASP A 22 -6.92 -9.15 -42.01
N ASP A 23 -7.09 -8.00 -41.35
CA ASP A 23 -6.53 -7.73 -40.02
C ASP A 23 -7.09 -8.65 -38.93
N ALA A 24 -8.34 -9.09 -39.04
CA ALA A 24 -8.92 -10.05 -38.11
C ALA A 24 -8.23 -11.42 -38.19
N ASP A 25 -7.93 -11.89 -39.41
CA ASP A 25 -7.23 -13.16 -39.62
C ASP A 25 -5.76 -13.06 -39.18
N ARG A 26 -5.13 -11.90 -39.39
CA ARG A 26 -3.77 -11.61 -38.92
C ARG A 26 -3.69 -11.56 -37.40
N LEU A 27 -4.66 -10.93 -36.73
CA LEU A 27 -4.73 -10.94 -35.28
C LEU A 27 -4.91 -12.37 -34.74
N GLU A 28 -5.69 -13.22 -35.39
CA GLU A 28 -5.84 -14.63 -34.98
C GLU A 28 -4.51 -15.38 -35.03
N LYS A 29 -3.66 -15.12 -36.04
CA LYS A 29 -2.29 -15.69 -36.10
C LYS A 29 -1.45 -15.28 -34.88
N ILE A 30 -1.53 -14.02 -34.46
CA ILE A 30 -0.86 -13.54 -33.24
C ILE A 30 -1.42 -14.30 -32.02
N CYS A 31 -2.74 -14.43 -31.91
CA CYS A 31 -3.39 -15.12 -30.81
C CYS A 31 -2.93 -16.58 -30.70
N ASP A 32 -2.93 -17.30 -31.82
CA ASP A 32 -2.52 -18.71 -31.88
C ASP A 32 -1.05 -18.91 -31.57
N HIS A 33 -0.19 -18.01 -32.04
CA HIS A 33 1.22 -18.01 -31.68
C HIS A 33 1.42 -17.81 -30.17
N VAL A 34 0.79 -16.79 -29.60
CA VAL A 34 0.88 -16.49 -28.16
C VAL A 34 0.34 -17.64 -27.32
N ARG A 35 -0.79 -18.25 -27.71
CA ARG A 35 -1.31 -19.50 -27.11
C ARG A 35 -0.29 -20.62 -27.13
N GLY A 36 0.33 -20.85 -28.30
CA GLY A 36 1.33 -21.88 -28.48
C GLY A 36 2.60 -21.66 -27.66
N LYS A 37 2.96 -20.40 -27.37
CA LYS A 37 4.12 -20.10 -26.50
C LYS A 37 3.79 -20.26 -25.02
N TRP A 38 2.63 -19.79 -24.58
CA TRP A 38 2.21 -19.96 -23.19
C TRP A 38 1.90 -21.40 -22.81
N SER A 39 1.48 -22.25 -23.75
CA SER A 39 1.18 -23.67 -23.46
C SER A 39 2.42 -24.51 -23.13
N VAL A 40 3.62 -24.03 -23.47
CA VAL A 40 4.90 -24.70 -23.20
C VAL A 40 5.82 -23.89 -22.28
N ALA A 41 5.38 -22.71 -21.83
CA ALA A 41 6.15 -21.86 -20.94
C ALA A 41 6.22 -22.47 -19.54
N PRO A 42 7.37 -22.39 -18.85
CA PRO A 42 7.48 -22.85 -17.47
C PRO A 42 6.59 -22.02 -16.55
N GLU A 43 6.03 -22.65 -15.51
CA GLU A 43 5.25 -21.96 -14.49
C GLU A 43 6.12 -20.92 -13.77
N LEU A 44 5.61 -19.68 -13.70
CA LEU A 44 6.23 -18.58 -12.96
C LEU A 44 5.77 -18.65 -11.50
N LYS A 45 6.66 -19.08 -10.60
CA LYS A 45 6.26 -19.44 -9.23
C LYS A 45 5.70 -18.26 -8.43
N TYR A 46 6.23 -17.05 -8.63
CA TYR A 46 5.87 -15.89 -7.79
C TYR A 46 4.80 -14.97 -8.38
N TYR A 47 4.24 -15.31 -9.54
CA TYR A 47 3.28 -14.47 -10.24
C TYR A 47 1.96 -15.20 -10.48
N THR A 48 0.87 -14.44 -10.62
CA THR A 48 -0.43 -15.02 -11.00
C THR A 48 -0.29 -15.73 -12.36
N LEU A 49 -1.24 -16.62 -12.70
CA LEU A 49 -1.18 -17.38 -13.96
C LEU A 49 -1.12 -16.44 -15.17
N HIS A 50 0.08 -16.23 -15.72
CA HIS A 50 0.26 -15.57 -17.00
C HIS A 50 0.11 -16.65 -18.07
N ASP A 51 -1.01 -16.63 -18.78
CA ASP A 51 -1.27 -17.51 -19.90
C ASP A 51 -2.03 -16.74 -20.99
N HIS A 52 -2.35 -17.39 -22.10
CA HIS A 52 -3.08 -16.76 -23.20
C HIS A 52 -4.44 -16.17 -22.79
N ARG A 53 -5.08 -16.67 -21.72
CA ARG A 53 -6.37 -16.16 -21.25
C ARG A 53 -6.19 -14.77 -20.64
N HIS A 54 -4.98 -14.42 -20.16
CA HIS A 54 -4.66 -13.05 -19.73
C HIS A 54 -4.83 -12.08 -20.89
N SER A 55 -4.21 -12.38 -22.03
CA SER A 55 -4.36 -11.57 -23.25
C SER A 55 -5.81 -11.43 -23.72
N GLU A 56 -6.60 -12.51 -23.68
CA GLU A 56 -8.03 -12.47 -24.01
C GLU A 56 -8.82 -11.52 -23.09
N ARG A 57 -8.47 -11.47 -21.80
CA ARG A 57 -9.10 -10.57 -20.82
C ARG A 57 -8.70 -9.12 -21.04
N VAL A 58 -7.42 -8.86 -21.29
CA VAL A 58 -6.95 -7.50 -21.62
C VAL A 58 -7.65 -6.99 -22.87
N GLU A 59 -7.79 -7.84 -23.90
CA GLU A 59 -8.56 -7.50 -25.10
C GLU A 59 -10.04 -7.21 -24.78
N TRP A 60 -10.68 -8.05 -23.97
CA TRP A 60 -12.06 -7.81 -23.55
C TRP A 60 -12.20 -6.46 -22.82
N GLN A 61 -11.25 -6.15 -21.93
CA GLN A 61 -11.27 -4.91 -21.15
C GLN A 61 -11.07 -3.67 -22.02
N LEU A 62 -10.33 -3.78 -23.13
CA LEU A 62 -10.25 -2.71 -24.13
C LEU A 62 -11.63 -2.41 -24.72
N TYR A 63 -12.47 -3.41 -25.03
CA TYR A 63 -13.84 -3.18 -25.52
C TYR A 63 -14.78 -2.57 -24.46
N GLU A 64 -14.51 -2.77 -23.17
CA GLU A 64 -15.25 -2.13 -22.09
C GLU A 64 -14.85 -0.65 -21.92
N LEU A 65 -13.54 -0.37 -22.02
CA LEU A 65 -12.97 0.98 -21.93
C LEU A 65 -13.26 1.83 -23.17
N LEU A 66 -13.26 1.20 -24.33
CA LEU A 66 -13.58 1.78 -25.63
C LEU A 66 -14.79 1.03 -26.16
N PRO A 67 -16.02 1.51 -25.99
CA PRO A 67 -17.16 0.88 -26.64
C PRO A 67 -17.05 1.01 -28.17
N ASP A 68 -17.76 0.17 -28.91
CA ASP A 68 -17.65 0.07 -30.38
C ASP A 68 -17.71 1.43 -31.13
N LYS A 69 -18.54 2.37 -30.65
CA LYS A 69 -18.65 3.73 -31.22
C LYS A 69 -17.34 4.54 -31.12
N ASP A 70 -16.56 4.31 -30.08
CA ASP A 70 -15.31 5.02 -29.78
C ASP A 70 -14.11 4.25 -30.35
N PHE A 71 -14.17 2.91 -30.38
CA PHE A 71 -13.21 2.09 -31.15
C PHE A 71 -13.18 2.48 -32.62
N LYS A 72 -14.35 2.72 -33.24
CA LYS A 72 -14.46 3.12 -34.65
C LYS A 72 -13.94 4.53 -34.95
N LYS A 73 -13.59 5.33 -33.94
CA LYS A 73 -12.89 6.61 -34.11
C LYS A 73 -11.37 6.47 -34.17
N LEU A 74 -10.83 5.30 -33.82
CA LEU A 74 -9.42 4.96 -34.09
C LEU A 74 -9.24 4.67 -35.58
N LYS A 75 -8.04 4.95 -36.11
CA LYS A 75 -7.68 4.55 -37.48
C LYS A 75 -7.69 3.02 -37.61
N PRO A 76 -7.92 2.45 -38.81
CA PRO A 76 -7.84 0.99 -39.02
C PRO A 76 -6.58 0.37 -38.41
N GLU A 77 -5.42 0.99 -38.64
CA GLU A 77 -4.12 0.50 -38.17
C GLU A 77 -3.98 0.62 -36.65
N GLU A 78 -4.52 1.68 -36.05
CA GLU A 78 -4.54 1.86 -34.59
C GLU A 78 -5.41 0.80 -33.90
N ARG A 79 -6.54 0.40 -34.52
CA ARG A 79 -7.40 -0.67 -34.00
C ARG A 79 -6.65 -2.01 -33.99
N PHE A 80 -5.98 -2.35 -35.09
CA PHE A 80 -5.17 -3.55 -35.18
C PHE A 80 -4.03 -3.55 -34.15
N LEU A 81 -3.25 -2.46 -34.09
CA LEU A 81 -2.12 -2.32 -33.17
C LEU A 81 -2.54 -2.43 -31.70
N LEU A 82 -3.66 -1.81 -31.32
CA LEU A 82 -4.15 -1.87 -29.95
C LEU A 82 -4.53 -3.30 -29.55
N LEU A 83 -5.29 -4.01 -30.39
CA LEU A 83 -5.69 -5.39 -30.10
C LEU A 83 -4.49 -6.34 -30.16
N ALA A 84 -3.57 -6.18 -31.11
CA ALA A 84 -2.33 -6.96 -31.17
C ALA A 84 -1.46 -6.76 -29.90
N SER A 85 -1.41 -5.52 -29.38
CA SER A 85 -0.65 -5.22 -28.17
C SER A 85 -1.19 -5.92 -26.93
N ALA A 86 -2.51 -6.12 -26.82
CA ALA A 86 -3.12 -6.90 -25.73
C ALA A 86 -2.59 -8.36 -25.68
N TRP A 87 -2.18 -8.91 -26.82
CA TRP A 87 -1.61 -10.25 -26.92
C TRP A 87 -0.10 -10.32 -26.75
N LEU A 88 0.61 -9.25 -27.10
CA LEU A 88 2.07 -9.25 -27.14
C LEU A 88 2.73 -8.50 -25.98
N HIS A 89 2.01 -7.72 -25.18
CA HIS A 89 2.60 -6.90 -24.10
C HIS A 89 3.39 -7.72 -23.07
N ASP A 90 2.94 -8.94 -22.77
CA ASP A 90 3.55 -9.85 -21.79
C ASP A 90 4.39 -10.97 -22.42
N ILE A 91 4.58 -10.99 -23.75
CA ILE A 91 5.36 -12.07 -24.41
C ILE A 91 6.81 -12.14 -23.89
N GLY A 92 7.34 -10.99 -23.44
CA GLY A 92 8.63 -10.86 -22.79
C GLY A 92 8.75 -11.59 -21.46
N MET A 93 7.66 -12.03 -20.84
CA MET A 93 7.71 -12.88 -19.64
C MET A 93 8.25 -14.30 -19.95
N ILE A 94 8.13 -14.78 -21.19
CA ILE A 94 8.55 -16.14 -21.58
C ILE A 94 10.06 -16.17 -21.86
N ARG A 95 10.84 -16.68 -20.90
CA ARG A 95 12.33 -16.75 -20.95
C ARG A 95 12.86 -17.49 -22.17
N ASP A 96 12.20 -18.57 -22.57
CA ASP A 96 12.70 -19.47 -23.62
C ASP A 96 12.62 -18.89 -25.04
N LEU A 97 11.93 -17.76 -25.21
CA LEU A 97 11.89 -17.03 -26.48
C LEU A 97 13.17 -16.24 -26.76
N PHE A 98 14.07 -16.14 -25.79
CA PHE A 98 15.26 -15.30 -25.84
C PHE A 98 16.55 -16.12 -25.69
N GLY A 99 17.68 -15.47 -25.96
CA GLY A 99 19.00 -16.11 -25.93
C GLY A 99 19.47 -16.53 -24.53
N ASP A 100 20.62 -17.21 -24.46
CA ASP A 100 21.15 -17.82 -23.24
C ASP A 100 21.41 -16.85 -22.08
N LYS A 101 21.57 -15.55 -22.37
CA LYS A 101 21.71 -14.51 -21.32
C LYS A 101 20.38 -14.30 -20.58
N ASP A 102 19.28 -14.12 -21.32
CA ASP A 102 17.96 -13.87 -20.75
C ASP A 102 17.40 -15.12 -20.06
N LYS A 103 17.81 -16.31 -20.51
CA LYS A 103 17.52 -17.59 -19.82
C LYS A 103 18.14 -17.70 -18.43
N LYS A 104 19.13 -16.87 -18.06
CA LYS A 104 19.75 -16.90 -16.72
C LYS A 104 19.13 -15.93 -15.73
N LEU A 105 18.28 -15.01 -16.18
CA LEU A 105 17.62 -14.03 -15.32
C LEU A 105 16.74 -14.70 -14.27
N THR A 106 16.67 -14.13 -13.08
CA THR A 106 15.69 -14.51 -12.05
C THR A 106 14.27 -14.13 -12.49
N GLU A 107 13.25 -14.72 -11.87
CA GLU A 107 11.85 -14.35 -12.14
C GLU A 107 11.59 -12.86 -11.90
N ILE A 108 12.25 -12.26 -10.91
CA ILE A 108 12.17 -10.83 -10.59
C ILE A 108 12.75 -9.99 -11.73
N GLU A 109 13.98 -10.29 -12.18
CA GLU A 109 14.61 -9.57 -13.29
C GLU A 109 13.81 -9.70 -14.59
N VAL A 110 13.20 -10.87 -14.84
CA VAL A 110 12.30 -11.09 -15.97
C VAL A 110 11.09 -10.16 -15.89
N ARG A 111 10.43 -10.08 -14.72
CA ARG A 111 9.29 -9.20 -14.50
C ARG A 111 9.67 -7.72 -14.58
N GLU A 112 10.85 -7.33 -14.11
CA GLU A 112 11.30 -5.94 -14.18
C GLU A 112 11.56 -5.47 -15.62
N THR A 113 11.93 -6.39 -16.51
CA THR A 113 12.38 -6.10 -17.88
C THR A 113 11.44 -6.59 -18.99
N HIS A 114 10.30 -7.22 -18.66
CA HIS A 114 9.46 -7.87 -19.67
C HIS A 114 8.93 -6.92 -20.74
N GLN A 115 8.67 -5.65 -20.42
CA GLN A 115 8.21 -4.67 -21.40
C GLN A 115 9.26 -4.38 -22.50
N ASP A 116 10.54 -4.25 -22.11
CA ASP A 116 11.68 -4.13 -23.05
C ASP A 116 11.84 -5.42 -23.87
N ARG A 117 11.70 -6.57 -23.21
CA ARG A 117 11.82 -7.87 -23.86
C ARG A 117 10.69 -8.12 -24.87
N SER A 118 9.47 -7.71 -24.55
CA SER A 118 8.33 -7.76 -25.47
C SER A 118 8.58 -6.88 -26.70
N GLU A 119 9.04 -5.65 -26.51
CA GLU A 119 9.43 -4.76 -27.62
C GLU A 119 10.53 -5.39 -28.49
N ARG A 120 11.60 -5.92 -27.88
CA ARG A 120 12.69 -6.61 -28.58
C ARG A 120 12.19 -7.82 -29.38
N TYR A 121 11.25 -8.58 -28.82
CA TYR A 121 10.65 -9.72 -29.50
C TYR A 121 9.86 -9.29 -30.74
N ILE A 122 9.02 -8.27 -30.61
CA ILE A 122 8.21 -7.72 -31.71
C ILE A 122 9.09 -7.15 -32.83
N ASN A 123 10.20 -6.49 -32.47
CA ASN A 123 11.13 -5.90 -33.43
C ASN A 123 12.09 -6.92 -34.10
N SER A 124 12.00 -8.21 -33.75
CA SER A 124 12.82 -9.26 -34.36
C SER A 124 12.27 -9.66 -35.74
N LYS A 125 13.01 -9.36 -36.81
CA LYS A 125 12.57 -9.60 -38.20
C LYS A 125 12.15 -11.05 -38.49
N ASP A 126 12.79 -12.01 -37.83
CA ASP A 126 12.52 -13.43 -38.02
C ASP A 126 11.14 -13.85 -37.52
N ILE A 127 10.53 -13.08 -36.61
CA ILE A 127 9.21 -13.40 -36.06
C ILE A 127 8.04 -12.82 -36.86
N TRP A 128 8.28 -11.81 -37.70
CA TRP A 128 7.19 -11.10 -38.39
C TRP A 128 6.33 -12.01 -39.28
N PRO A 129 6.90 -12.93 -40.09
CA PRO A 129 6.09 -13.87 -40.89
C PRO A 129 5.25 -14.80 -40.02
N VAL A 130 5.75 -15.17 -38.84
CA VAL A 130 5.06 -16.04 -37.88
C VAL A 130 3.86 -15.33 -37.27
N LEU A 131 4.04 -14.07 -36.86
CA LEU A 131 2.98 -13.24 -36.29
C LEU A 131 2.04 -12.64 -37.35
N GLY A 132 2.39 -12.70 -38.64
CA GLY A 132 1.65 -12.00 -39.69
C GLY A 132 1.73 -10.47 -39.58
N LEU A 133 2.80 -9.95 -38.97
CA LEU A 133 3.06 -8.51 -38.84
C LEU A 133 3.66 -7.95 -40.12
N ARG A 134 3.24 -6.74 -40.48
CA ARG A 134 3.88 -5.94 -41.53
C ARG A 134 5.04 -5.14 -40.94
N PRO A 135 6.13 -4.90 -41.67
CA PRO A 135 7.30 -4.17 -41.15
C PRO A 135 6.94 -2.82 -40.49
N GLU A 136 6.02 -2.07 -41.10
CA GLU A 136 5.56 -0.77 -40.65
C GLU A 136 4.80 -0.78 -39.31
N GLU A 137 4.28 -1.92 -38.88
CA GLU A 137 3.52 -2.07 -37.63
C GLU A 137 4.42 -2.38 -36.43
N THR A 138 5.63 -2.88 -36.66
CA THR A 138 6.47 -3.48 -35.61
C THR A 138 6.96 -2.44 -34.60
N THR A 139 7.43 -1.28 -35.07
CA THR A 139 7.87 -0.17 -34.22
C THR A 139 6.73 0.43 -33.37
N PRO A 140 5.58 0.85 -33.93
CA PRO A 140 4.49 1.35 -33.10
C PRO A 140 3.97 0.30 -32.12
N LEU A 141 3.86 -0.97 -32.53
CA LEU A 141 3.43 -2.05 -31.66
C LEU A 141 4.41 -2.29 -30.50
N GLY A 142 5.71 -2.28 -30.79
CA GLY A 142 6.76 -2.37 -29.78
C GLY A 142 6.68 -1.26 -28.75
N ILE A 143 6.52 0.00 -29.19
CA ILE A 143 6.37 1.16 -28.31
C ILE A 143 5.12 1.04 -27.42
N ILE A 144 3.99 0.62 -27.99
CA ILE A 144 2.75 0.43 -27.22
C ILE A 144 2.96 -0.59 -26.10
N CYS A 145 3.59 -1.73 -26.42
CA CYS A 145 3.93 -2.77 -25.45
C CYS A 145 4.99 -2.29 -24.44
N GLN A 146 5.98 -1.49 -24.84
CA GLN A 146 7.00 -0.96 -23.93
C GLN A 146 6.34 -0.11 -22.83
N TYR A 147 5.48 0.83 -23.22
CA TYR A 147 4.85 1.78 -22.31
C TYR A 147 3.57 1.27 -21.65
N HIS A 148 3.31 -0.04 -21.60
CA HIS A 148 2.10 -0.54 -20.93
C HIS A 148 2.18 -0.51 -19.39
N ARG A 149 3.38 -0.44 -18.79
CA ARG A 149 3.55 -0.52 -17.32
C ARG A 149 3.63 0.83 -16.63
N LYS A 150 3.14 0.92 -15.40
CA LYS A 150 3.29 2.08 -14.51
C LYS A 150 4.73 2.59 -14.37
N THR A 151 5.70 1.68 -14.33
CA THR A 151 7.13 2.01 -14.16
C THR A 151 7.69 2.79 -15.34
N GLU A 152 7.05 2.68 -16.52
CA GLU A 152 7.39 3.48 -17.67
C GLU A 152 6.60 4.79 -17.63
N ASP A 153 7.29 5.91 -17.73
CA ASP A 153 6.64 7.21 -17.81
C ASP A 153 5.99 7.39 -19.19
N LEU A 154 4.66 7.31 -19.23
CA LEU A 154 3.87 7.40 -20.46
C LEU A 154 4.14 8.68 -21.26
N ARG A 155 4.61 9.75 -20.62
CA ARG A 155 4.92 11.03 -21.30
C ARG A 155 6.23 10.97 -22.09
N LYS A 156 7.10 10.01 -21.80
CA LYS A 156 8.30 9.71 -22.62
C LYS A 156 7.94 8.98 -23.90
N CYS A 157 6.77 8.31 -23.96
CA CYS A 157 6.23 7.78 -25.21
C CYS A 157 5.84 8.93 -26.13
N ASN A 158 6.17 8.88 -27.42
CA ASN A 158 5.76 9.92 -28.38
C ASN A 158 4.23 9.95 -28.52
N GLU A 159 3.65 11.16 -28.56
CA GLU A 159 2.20 11.35 -28.74
C GLU A 159 1.71 10.63 -30.01
N GLU A 160 2.40 10.90 -31.11
CA GLU A 160 2.25 10.22 -32.39
C GLU A 160 3.62 9.89 -32.98
N ILE A 161 3.70 8.80 -33.75
CA ILE A 161 4.87 8.52 -34.60
C ILE A 161 4.48 8.44 -36.08
N PRO A 162 5.34 8.95 -36.99
CA PRO A 162 5.13 8.77 -38.41
C PRO A 162 5.50 7.36 -38.85
N VAL A 163 4.56 6.69 -39.51
CA VAL A 163 4.74 5.35 -40.08
C VAL A 163 4.68 5.44 -41.60
N PRO A 164 5.75 5.09 -42.34
CA PRO A 164 5.77 5.15 -43.79
C PRO A 164 4.63 4.34 -44.42
N GLY A 165 3.87 4.95 -45.34
CA GLY A 165 2.74 4.31 -46.01
C GLY A 165 1.43 4.25 -45.21
N VAL A 166 1.46 4.57 -43.92
CA VAL A 166 0.29 4.54 -43.02
C VAL A 166 -0.08 5.96 -42.53
N GLY A 167 0.91 6.78 -42.17
CA GLY A 167 0.72 8.10 -41.60
C GLY A 167 1.01 8.13 -40.10
N GLN A 168 0.40 9.06 -39.36
CA GLN A 168 0.63 9.22 -37.93
C GLN A 168 -0.13 8.18 -37.10
N ILE A 169 0.53 7.53 -36.14
CA ILE A 169 -0.09 6.58 -35.19
C ILE A 169 0.03 7.12 -33.78
N ARG A 170 -1.08 7.20 -33.04
CA ARG A 170 -1.14 7.72 -31.66
C ARG A 170 -0.63 6.73 -30.61
N THR A 171 0.65 6.41 -30.65
CA THR A 171 1.29 5.40 -29.77
C THR A 171 1.06 5.66 -28.29
N ARG A 172 1.13 6.92 -27.83
CA ARG A 172 0.88 7.25 -26.42
C ARG A 172 -0.55 6.94 -26.00
N LEU A 173 -1.52 7.27 -26.84
CA LEU A 173 -2.94 6.99 -26.57
C LEU A 173 -3.22 5.49 -26.50
N LEU A 174 -2.68 4.72 -27.44
CA LEU A 174 -2.84 3.28 -27.46
C LEU A 174 -2.17 2.61 -26.25
N ALA A 175 -0.97 3.06 -25.88
CA ALA A 175 -0.29 2.61 -24.66
C ALA A 175 -1.08 2.94 -23.38
N ALA A 176 -1.72 4.12 -23.32
CA ALA A 176 -2.59 4.50 -22.20
C ALA A 176 -3.78 3.55 -22.04
N TYR A 177 -4.44 3.19 -23.15
CA TYR A 177 -5.55 2.24 -23.12
C TYR A 177 -5.10 0.83 -22.76
N LEU A 178 -3.98 0.36 -23.29
CA LEU A 178 -3.40 -0.93 -22.93
C LEU A 178 -3.05 -0.97 -21.43
N ARG A 179 -2.36 0.06 -20.93
CA ARG A 179 -2.00 0.21 -19.51
C ARG A 179 -3.23 0.14 -18.61
N LEU A 180 -4.29 0.88 -18.97
CA LEU A 180 -5.54 0.85 -18.21
C LEU A 180 -6.26 -0.49 -18.31
N ALA A 181 -6.30 -1.11 -19.50
CA ALA A 181 -6.92 -2.41 -19.68
C ALA A 181 -6.23 -3.49 -18.83
N ASP A 182 -4.90 -3.49 -18.79
CA ASP A 182 -4.11 -4.38 -17.95
C ASP A 182 -4.28 -4.06 -16.45
N ALA A 183 -4.29 -2.79 -16.07
CA ALA A 183 -4.57 -2.38 -14.68
C ALA A 183 -5.99 -2.77 -14.22
N LEU A 184 -6.98 -2.77 -15.10
CA LEU A 184 -8.36 -3.19 -14.80
C LEU A 184 -8.57 -4.70 -14.82
N ARG A 185 -7.54 -5.48 -15.13
CA ARG A 185 -7.54 -6.92 -14.92
C ARG A 185 -7.42 -7.21 -13.42
N ILE A 186 -8.57 -7.23 -12.73
CA ILE A 186 -8.65 -7.47 -11.28
C ILE A 186 -8.89 -8.96 -10.95
N ALA A 187 -9.36 -9.78 -11.88
CA ALA A 187 -9.63 -11.21 -11.60
C ALA A 187 -9.05 -12.12 -12.70
N ASP A 188 -8.17 -13.05 -12.33
CA ASP A 188 -7.95 -14.26 -13.13
C ASP A 188 -8.88 -15.34 -12.61
N LEU A 189 -9.94 -15.63 -13.39
CA LEU A 189 -10.89 -16.70 -13.10
C LEU A 189 -10.25 -18.11 -13.17
N SER A 190 -8.98 -18.23 -13.56
CA SER A 190 -8.17 -19.40 -13.27
C SER A 190 -7.78 -19.34 -11.80
N GLY A 191 -8.69 -19.85 -10.95
CA GLY A 191 -8.58 -19.79 -9.50
C GLY A 191 -7.14 -19.92 -9.03
N VAL A 192 -6.64 -18.83 -8.46
CA VAL A 192 -5.31 -18.74 -7.85
C VAL A 192 -5.11 -19.99 -6.97
N PRO A 193 -4.19 -20.90 -7.35
CA PRO A 193 -3.98 -22.13 -6.61
C PRO A 193 -3.60 -21.82 -5.16
N GLU A 194 -4.39 -22.36 -4.23
CA GLU A 194 -4.38 -21.94 -2.83
C GLU A 194 -3.05 -22.25 -2.14
N LYS A 195 -2.47 -23.42 -2.46
CA LYS A 195 -1.20 -23.85 -1.90
C LYS A 195 -0.07 -22.94 -2.34
N GLU A 196 -0.10 -22.49 -3.59
CA GLU A 196 0.88 -21.62 -4.21
C GLU A 196 0.74 -20.21 -3.64
N PHE A 197 -0.48 -19.69 -3.49
CA PHE A 197 -0.72 -18.40 -2.84
C PHE A 197 -0.13 -18.37 -1.43
N ARG A 198 -0.46 -19.39 -0.64
CA ARG A 198 0.07 -19.55 0.72
C ARG A 198 1.57 -19.71 0.72
N THR A 199 2.11 -20.61 -0.09
CA THR A 199 3.55 -20.89 -0.16
C THR A 199 4.32 -19.63 -0.53
N ASN A 200 3.81 -18.84 -1.49
CA ASN A 200 4.46 -17.61 -1.92
C ASN A 200 4.35 -16.52 -0.84
N MET A 201 3.20 -16.37 -0.19
CA MET A 201 3.05 -15.47 0.97
C MET A 201 4.04 -15.86 2.08
N ILE A 202 4.13 -17.16 2.38
CA ILE A 202 5.05 -17.80 3.34
C ILE A 202 6.51 -17.51 2.98
N MET A 203 6.87 -17.58 1.71
CA MET A 203 8.22 -17.30 1.21
C MET A 203 8.58 -15.80 1.22
N GLY A 204 7.63 -14.91 1.53
CA GLY A 204 7.88 -13.47 1.62
C GLY A 204 7.75 -12.75 0.27
N MET A 205 6.60 -12.91 -0.40
CA MET A 205 6.28 -12.14 -1.61
C MET A 205 6.39 -10.63 -1.36
N GLY A 206 7.02 -9.93 -2.31
CA GLY A 206 7.03 -8.48 -2.33
C GLY A 206 5.61 -7.89 -2.43
N PRO A 207 5.41 -6.62 -2.05
CA PRO A 207 4.09 -5.98 -2.03
C PRO A 207 3.32 -6.04 -3.35
N GLU A 208 4.01 -5.92 -4.50
CA GLU A 208 3.40 -5.99 -5.84
C GLU A 208 2.90 -7.40 -6.17
N SER A 209 3.68 -8.45 -5.89
CA SER A 209 3.21 -9.83 -6.03
C SER A 209 2.05 -10.09 -5.09
N THR A 210 2.19 -9.77 -3.79
CA THR A 210 1.09 -9.89 -2.83
C THR A 210 -0.17 -9.22 -3.37
N PHE A 211 -0.07 -7.98 -3.85
CA PHE A 211 -1.15 -7.26 -4.52
C PHE A 211 -1.80 -8.05 -5.67
N HIS A 212 -1.02 -8.51 -6.66
CA HIS A 212 -1.56 -9.25 -7.80
C HIS A 212 -2.32 -10.51 -7.38
N TRP A 213 -1.81 -11.21 -6.36
CA TRP A 213 -2.47 -12.39 -5.82
C TRP A 213 -3.77 -12.03 -5.07
N LEU A 214 -3.78 -10.97 -4.25
CA LEU A 214 -4.98 -10.48 -3.53
C LEU A 214 -6.07 -10.01 -4.47
N LYS A 215 -5.67 -9.20 -5.45
CA LYS A 215 -6.49 -8.68 -6.54
C LYS A 215 -7.23 -9.85 -7.19
N SER A 216 -6.47 -10.82 -7.71
CA SER A 216 -6.97 -11.98 -8.45
C SER A 216 -7.92 -12.89 -7.65
N LYS A 217 -7.75 -12.95 -6.33
CA LYS A 217 -8.53 -13.85 -5.47
C LYS A 217 -9.89 -13.25 -5.08
N TYR A 218 -9.92 -11.98 -4.70
CA TYR A 218 -11.09 -11.38 -4.03
C TYR A 218 -11.89 -10.41 -4.89
N ALA A 219 -11.32 -9.89 -5.97
CA ALA A 219 -12.13 -9.20 -6.95
C ALA A 219 -12.81 -10.19 -7.88
N GLN A 220 -14.09 -9.94 -8.14
CA GLN A 220 -14.85 -10.68 -9.14
C GLN A 220 -14.65 -10.09 -10.54
N GLY A 221 -14.41 -8.77 -10.63
CA GLY A 221 -14.17 -8.08 -11.88
C GLY A 221 -14.38 -6.57 -11.76
N THR A 222 -14.23 -5.89 -12.88
CA THR A 222 -14.51 -4.45 -13.05
C THR A 222 -15.74 -4.27 -13.91
N SER A 223 -16.48 -3.21 -13.63
CA SER A 223 -17.49 -2.70 -14.56
C SER A 223 -17.23 -1.24 -14.81
N VAL A 224 -17.45 -0.81 -16.05
CA VAL A 224 -17.11 0.54 -16.50
C VAL A 224 -18.40 1.27 -16.87
N ALA A 225 -18.76 2.31 -16.12
CA ALA A 225 -19.96 3.11 -16.32
C ALA A 225 -19.64 4.38 -17.11
N LYS A 226 -20.37 4.61 -18.21
CA LYS A 226 -20.20 5.80 -19.07
C LYS A 226 -20.77 7.07 -18.45
N GLU A 227 -21.75 6.95 -17.56
CA GLU A 227 -22.24 8.04 -16.73
C GLU A 227 -22.41 7.45 -15.31
N PRO A 228 -21.70 7.96 -14.29
CA PRO A 228 -20.94 9.22 -14.24
C PRO A 228 -19.41 9.08 -14.50
N PHE A 229 -19.00 8.30 -15.51
CA PHE A 229 -17.58 8.06 -15.84
C PHE A 229 -16.80 7.34 -14.71
N THR A 230 -17.39 6.25 -14.21
CA THR A 230 -16.89 5.53 -13.03
C THR A 230 -16.45 4.12 -13.38
N ILE A 231 -15.31 3.71 -12.83
CA ILE A 231 -14.85 2.33 -12.80
C ILE A 231 -15.25 1.75 -11.45
N THR A 232 -16.06 0.69 -11.46
CA THR A 232 -16.51 0.01 -10.23
C THR A 232 -15.84 -1.35 -10.12
N ILE A 233 -15.10 -1.56 -9.03
CA ILE A 233 -14.52 -2.84 -8.64
C ILE A 233 -15.57 -3.64 -7.88
N SER A 234 -15.87 -4.86 -8.33
CA SER A 234 -16.76 -5.76 -7.61
C SER A 234 -15.95 -6.70 -6.73
N LEU A 235 -16.12 -6.59 -5.42
CA LEU A 235 -15.41 -7.42 -4.43
C LEU A 235 -16.33 -8.46 -3.86
N LYS A 236 -15.84 -9.70 -3.82
CA LYS A 236 -16.56 -10.81 -3.20
C LYS A 236 -16.67 -10.57 -1.70
N ASN A 237 -17.89 -10.45 -1.20
CA ASN A 237 -18.15 -10.62 0.22
C ASN A 237 -18.37 -12.11 0.48
N PRO A 238 -17.65 -12.72 1.41
CA PRO A 238 -18.03 -14.05 1.86
C PRO A 238 -19.36 -13.94 2.62
N ILE A 239 -20.43 -14.59 2.14
CA ILE A 239 -21.69 -14.70 2.91
C ILE A 239 -21.37 -15.26 4.31
N GLY A 240 -21.83 -14.56 5.34
CA GLY A 240 -21.64 -14.96 6.73
C GLY A 240 -20.27 -14.65 7.34
N SER A 241 -19.40 -13.91 6.64
CA SER A 241 -18.14 -13.42 7.21
C SER A 241 -18.34 -12.16 8.06
N ALA A 242 -17.69 -12.12 9.22
CA ALA A 242 -17.55 -10.92 10.04
C ALA A 242 -16.34 -10.04 9.66
N GLU A 243 -15.50 -10.48 8.71
CA GLU A 243 -14.32 -9.73 8.25
C GLU A 243 -14.71 -8.49 7.44
N ASP A 244 -14.13 -7.34 7.79
CA ASP A 244 -14.28 -6.11 7.04
C ASP A 244 -13.33 -6.09 5.83
N ILE A 245 -13.89 -6.26 4.62
CA ILE A 245 -13.16 -6.20 3.35
C ILE A 245 -12.86 -4.76 2.89
N ALA A 246 -13.38 -3.73 3.57
CA ALA A 246 -13.16 -2.34 3.19
C ALA A 246 -11.67 -1.93 3.05
N PRO A 247 -10.71 -2.41 3.88
CA PRO A 247 -9.29 -2.11 3.69
C PRO A 247 -8.78 -2.56 2.32
N LEU A 248 -9.15 -3.77 1.88
CA LEU A 248 -8.79 -4.29 0.56
C LEU A 248 -9.44 -3.47 -0.56
N GLY A 249 -10.72 -3.11 -0.42
CA GLY A 249 -11.41 -2.33 -1.43
C GLY A 249 -10.86 -0.91 -1.61
N LYS A 250 -10.50 -0.24 -0.51
CA LYS A 250 -9.83 1.06 -0.55
C LYS A 250 -8.46 0.96 -1.23
N PHE A 251 -7.68 -0.05 -0.85
CA PHE A 251 -6.37 -0.28 -1.44
C PHE A 251 -6.44 -0.51 -2.96
N LEU A 252 -7.37 -1.35 -3.43
CA LEU A 252 -7.59 -1.57 -4.86
C LEU A 252 -8.07 -0.32 -5.60
N CYS A 253 -8.93 0.49 -4.97
CA CYS A 253 -9.36 1.76 -5.57
C CYS A 253 -8.21 2.76 -5.69
N ASP A 254 -7.37 2.89 -4.66
CA ASP A 254 -6.23 3.81 -4.68
C ASP A 254 -5.24 3.45 -5.80
N GLU A 255 -4.94 2.17 -5.96
CA GLU A 255 -3.99 1.69 -6.97
C GLU A 255 -4.50 1.88 -8.40
N ILE A 256 -5.75 1.50 -8.69
CA ILE A 256 -6.35 1.73 -10.03
C ILE A 256 -6.56 3.23 -10.29
N GLN A 257 -6.91 4.00 -9.26
CA GLN A 257 -7.03 5.45 -9.41
C GLN A 257 -5.67 6.08 -9.74
N GLU A 258 -4.55 5.57 -9.21
CA GLU A 258 -3.22 6.02 -9.61
C GLU A 258 -2.89 5.70 -11.07
N GLU A 259 -3.25 4.51 -11.56
CA GLU A 259 -3.10 4.17 -12.99
C GLU A 259 -3.92 5.09 -13.88
N LEU A 260 -5.18 5.34 -13.50
CA LEU A 260 -6.09 6.24 -14.20
C LEU A 260 -5.58 7.68 -14.19
N ASP A 261 -5.20 8.20 -13.03
CA ASP A 261 -4.62 9.53 -12.89
C ASP A 261 -3.38 9.64 -13.79
N SER A 262 -2.55 8.57 -13.86
CA SER A 262 -1.33 8.56 -14.67
C SER A 262 -1.51 8.62 -16.18
N SER A 263 -2.66 8.12 -16.64
CA SER A 263 -3.02 8.08 -18.06
C SER A 263 -3.96 9.24 -18.44
N MET A 264 -4.46 10.00 -17.45
CA MET A 264 -5.57 10.94 -17.61
C MET A 264 -5.33 12.01 -18.68
N ASP A 265 -4.17 12.67 -18.67
CA ASP A 265 -3.85 13.73 -19.66
C ASP A 265 -3.90 13.18 -21.09
N THR A 266 -3.30 12.01 -21.32
CA THR A 266 -3.34 11.33 -22.62
C THR A 266 -4.77 10.98 -23.05
N LEU A 267 -5.59 10.44 -22.14
CA LEU A 267 -6.98 10.07 -22.45
C LEU A 267 -7.84 11.29 -22.78
N ILE A 268 -7.65 12.40 -22.04
CA ILE A 268 -8.34 13.68 -22.31
C ILE A 268 -7.99 14.20 -23.70
N ARG A 269 -6.71 14.16 -24.09
CA ARG A 269 -6.25 14.56 -25.44
C ARG A 269 -6.84 13.66 -26.53
N GLY A 270 -6.95 12.35 -26.26
CA GLY A 270 -7.48 11.37 -27.19
C GLY A 270 -8.99 11.53 -27.51
N ARG A 271 -9.78 12.07 -26.58
CA ARG A 271 -11.24 12.35 -26.74
C ARG A 271 -12.11 11.14 -27.15
N LEU A 272 -11.70 9.92 -26.79
CA LEU A 272 -12.43 8.69 -27.15
C LEU A 272 -13.35 8.20 -26.02
N SER A 273 -12.82 8.04 -24.80
CA SER A 273 -13.58 7.71 -23.59
C SER A 273 -12.77 8.10 -22.36
N LEU A 274 -13.42 8.70 -21.36
CA LEU A 274 -12.78 9.21 -20.15
C LEU A 274 -13.46 8.62 -18.92
N TYR A 275 -12.66 8.23 -17.93
CA TYR A 275 -13.13 7.81 -16.62
C TYR A 275 -12.48 8.72 -15.58
N LEU A 276 -13.22 9.11 -14.55
CA LEU A 276 -12.76 10.11 -13.59
C LEU A 276 -12.59 9.53 -12.18
N ARG A 277 -13.30 8.45 -11.90
CA ARG A 277 -13.41 7.91 -10.55
C ARG A 277 -13.32 6.39 -10.55
N VAL A 278 -12.62 5.87 -9.57
CA VAL A 278 -12.66 4.47 -9.18
C VAL A 278 -13.42 4.34 -7.87
N GLU A 279 -14.29 3.35 -7.79
CA GLU A 279 -14.95 2.96 -6.55
C GLU A 279 -15.05 1.43 -6.46
N TYR A 280 -15.41 0.91 -5.29
CA TYR A 280 -15.69 -0.50 -5.12
C TYR A 280 -17.10 -0.71 -4.58
N LYS A 281 -17.69 -1.83 -4.96
CA LYS A 281 -18.90 -2.36 -4.36
C LYS A 281 -18.64 -3.76 -3.84
N ILE A 282 -19.32 -4.07 -2.75
CA ILE A 282 -19.30 -5.39 -2.15
C ILE A 282 -20.51 -6.14 -2.73
N ILE A 283 -20.26 -7.33 -3.27
CA ILE A 283 -21.30 -8.22 -3.80
C ILE A 283 -21.40 -9.46 -2.91
N GLU A 284 -22.61 -9.88 -2.63
CA GLU A 284 -22.84 -11.14 -1.92
C GLU A 284 -22.48 -12.30 -2.85
N ASP A 285 -21.39 -12.99 -2.54
CA ASP A 285 -20.93 -14.17 -3.26
C ASP A 285 -21.08 -15.42 -2.37
N ALA A 286 -21.02 -16.61 -2.97
CA ALA A 286 -21.06 -17.87 -2.24
C ALA A 286 -20.08 -17.90 -1.04
N PRO A 287 -20.38 -18.65 0.04
CA PRO A 287 -19.47 -18.77 1.16
C PRO A 287 -18.08 -19.21 0.66
N LEU A 288 -17.06 -18.41 0.99
CA LEU A 288 -15.68 -18.76 0.69
C LEU A 288 -15.34 -20.10 1.35
N ARG A 289 -14.56 -20.93 0.66
CA ARG A 289 -14.05 -22.14 1.31
C ARG A 289 -13.18 -21.74 2.52
N PRO A 290 -13.07 -22.59 3.56
CA PRO A 290 -12.28 -22.27 4.75
C PRO A 290 -10.85 -21.84 4.45
N ASP A 291 -10.24 -22.40 3.40
CA ASP A 291 -8.91 -22.03 2.94
C ASP A 291 -8.84 -20.60 2.38
N GLU A 292 -9.84 -20.19 1.61
CA GLU A 292 -9.92 -18.86 1.01
C GLU A 292 -10.19 -17.78 2.06
N MET A 293 -11.00 -18.12 3.08
CA MET A 293 -11.23 -17.24 4.22
C MET A 293 -9.94 -16.91 4.99
N GLU A 294 -9.05 -17.88 5.15
CA GLU A 294 -7.76 -17.69 5.81
C GLU A 294 -6.83 -16.81 4.97
N GLY A 295 -6.74 -17.06 3.67
CA GLY A 295 -5.97 -16.20 2.76
C GLY A 295 -6.43 -14.74 2.80
N LEU A 296 -7.74 -14.50 2.96
CA LEU A 296 -8.32 -13.16 3.06
C LEU A 296 -7.89 -12.47 4.35
N ARG A 297 -7.92 -13.20 5.47
CA ARG A 297 -7.48 -12.66 6.76
C ARG A 297 -6.01 -12.25 6.71
N TRP A 298 -5.15 -13.07 6.09
CA TRP A 298 -3.74 -12.73 5.87
C TRP A 298 -3.55 -11.46 5.06
N ALA A 299 -4.31 -11.33 3.97
CA ALA A 299 -4.32 -10.15 3.11
C ALA A 299 -4.64 -8.87 3.88
N LEU A 300 -5.77 -8.90 4.60
CA LEU A 300 -6.29 -7.76 5.34
C LEU A 300 -5.32 -7.37 6.47
N SER A 301 -4.81 -8.36 7.20
CA SER A 301 -3.80 -8.18 8.24
C SER A 301 -2.55 -7.46 7.74
N HIS A 302 -2.05 -7.87 6.56
CA HIS A 302 -0.90 -7.24 5.92
C HIS A 302 -1.19 -5.80 5.49
N ILE A 303 -2.32 -5.56 4.83
CA ILE A 303 -2.75 -4.21 4.39
C ILE A 303 -2.94 -3.28 5.59
N GLU A 304 -3.71 -3.68 6.60
CA GLU A 304 -3.96 -2.87 7.80
C GLU A 304 -2.63 -2.48 8.49
N THR A 305 -1.70 -3.42 8.58
CA THR A 305 -0.39 -3.18 9.20
C THR A 305 0.46 -2.22 8.35
N MET A 306 0.61 -2.49 7.04
CA MET A 306 1.45 -1.67 6.15
C MET A 306 0.96 -0.22 6.04
N PHE A 307 -0.35 -0.02 5.96
CA PHE A 307 -0.95 1.30 5.77
C PHE A 307 -1.19 2.06 7.07
N SER A 308 -0.82 1.48 8.22
CA SER A 308 -0.85 2.18 9.50
C SER A 308 0.00 3.45 9.44
N THR A 309 -0.65 4.60 9.64
CA THR A 309 -0.02 5.94 9.56
C THR A 309 0.54 6.41 10.90
N SER A 310 0.19 5.74 12.00
CA SER A 310 0.63 6.06 13.36
C SER A 310 1.02 4.80 14.15
N ALA A 311 1.82 4.98 15.21
CA ALA A 311 2.15 3.88 16.13
C ALA A 311 0.90 3.23 16.72
N GLY A 312 -0.10 4.02 17.11
CA GLY A 312 -1.32 3.50 17.71
C GLY A 312 -2.09 2.58 16.78
N MET A 313 -2.25 2.97 15.50
CA MET A 313 -2.89 2.12 14.49
C MET A 313 -2.11 0.83 14.25
N ALA A 314 -0.79 0.92 14.13
CA ALA A 314 0.06 -0.25 13.92
C ALA A 314 -0.02 -1.24 15.10
N ILE A 315 0.03 -0.74 16.34
CA ILE A 315 -0.11 -1.56 17.55
C ILE A 315 -1.48 -2.25 17.59
N ASN A 316 -2.55 -1.51 17.34
CA ASN A 316 -3.90 -2.06 17.35
C ASN A 316 -4.07 -3.14 16.28
N SER A 317 -3.58 -2.91 15.06
CA SER A 317 -3.61 -3.90 13.98
C SER A 317 -2.83 -5.16 14.39
N VAL A 318 -1.60 -5.02 14.90
CA VAL A 318 -0.79 -6.17 15.31
C VAL A 318 -1.43 -6.97 16.44
N LEU A 319 -1.96 -6.32 17.48
CA LEU A 319 -2.65 -6.99 18.58
C LEU A 319 -3.91 -7.72 18.10
N LYS A 320 -4.72 -7.07 17.26
CA LYS A 320 -5.92 -7.66 16.64
C LYS A 320 -5.55 -8.90 15.82
N ASN A 321 -4.53 -8.81 14.97
CA ASN A 321 -4.10 -9.91 14.11
C ASN A 321 -3.60 -11.11 14.91
N ILE A 322 -2.80 -10.88 15.94
CA ILE A 322 -2.35 -11.96 16.84
C ILE A 322 -3.55 -12.58 17.57
N GLN A 323 -4.52 -11.78 18.03
CA GLN A 323 -5.72 -12.30 18.68
C GLN A 323 -6.57 -13.16 17.74
N VAL A 324 -6.70 -12.77 16.47
CA VAL A 324 -7.38 -13.56 15.45
C VAL A 324 -6.67 -14.90 15.26
N ILE A 325 -5.34 -14.91 15.17
CA ILE A 325 -4.55 -16.14 15.06
C ILE A 325 -4.73 -17.03 16.29
N LEU A 326 -4.72 -16.45 17.49
CA LEU A 326 -4.92 -17.20 18.73
C LEU A 326 -6.31 -17.83 18.84
N ASN A 327 -7.30 -17.38 18.09
CA ASN A 327 -8.66 -17.93 18.10
C ASN A 327 -8.86 -19.07 17.07
N LEU A 328 -7.82 -19.46 16.34
CA LEU A 328 -7.83 -20.62 15.44
C LEU A 328 -7.77 -21.94 16.22
N ASP A 329 -7.95 -23.05 15.50
CA ASP A 329 -7.69 -24.39 16.04
C ASP A 329 -6.24 -24.49 16.57
N ASN A 330 -6.07 -24.99 17.80
CA ASN A 330 -4.76 -24.97 18.50
C ASN A 330 -3.62 -25.53 17.64
N GLU A 331 -3.86 -26.62 16.89
CA GLU A 331 -2.89 -27.25 15.98
C GLU A 331 -2.25 -26.27 14.98
N ARG A 332 -2.94 -25.19 14.64
CA ARG A 332 -2.54 -24.22 13.60
C ARG A 332 -1.93 -22.94 14.17
N VAL A 333 -2.23 -22.60 15.42
CA VAL A 333 -1.86 -21.31 16.03
C VAL A 333 -0.35 -21.06 15.96
N ILE A 334 0.46 -22.07 16.28
CA ILE A 334 1.93 -21.93 16.32
C ILE A 334 2.51 -21.63 14.93
N GLU A 335 2.07 -22.36 13.91
CA GLU A 335 2.50 -22.15 12.52
C GLU A 335 2.11 -20.75 12.05
N GLU A 336 0.87 -20.33 12.33
CA GLU A 336 0.35 -19.03 11.92
C GLU A 336 1.04 -17.86 12.63
N LEU A 337 1.40 -18.01 13.91
CA LEU A 337 2.21 -17.00 14.63
C LEU A 337 3.63 -16.91 14.08
N LEU A 338 4.25 -18.03 13.70
CA LEU A 338 5.57 -18.05 13.05
C LEU A 338 5.51 -17.34 11.68
N ASN A 339 4.49 -17.65 10.88
CA ASN A 339 4.23 -16.99 9.60
C ASN A 339 4.00 -15.48 9.80
N TYR A 340 3.22 -15.09 10.82
CA TYR A 340 2.85 -13.70 11.06
C TYR A 340 4.08 -12.87 11.42
N LYS A 341 4.89 -13.42 12.33
CA LYS A 341 6.15 -12.81 12.73
C LYS A 341 7.05 -12.60 11.51
N ARG A 342 7.24 -13.63 10.67
CA ARG A 342 8.15 -13.59 9.52
C ARG A 342 7.67 -12.65 8.41
N ILE A 343 6.39 -12.70 8.04
CA ILE A 343 5.87 -12.06 6.83
C ILE A 343 5.44 -10.62 7.11
N ILE A 344 4.91 -10.33 8.30
CA ILE A 344 4.29 -9.05 8.61
C ILE A 344 5.11 -8.27 9.64
N LEU A 345 5.31 -8.83 10.84
CA LEU A 345 5.86 -8.07 11.95
C LEU A 345 7.34 -7.70 11.78
N VAL A 346 8.17 -8.66 11.34
CA VAL A 346 9.61 -8.42 11.13
C VAL A 346 9.86 -7.40 10.00
N PRO A 347 9.33 -7.55 8.78
CA PRO A 347 9.50 -6.56 7.72
C PRO A 347 8.98 -5.18 8.12
N PHE A 348 7.84 -5.10 8.83
CA PHE A 348 7.32 -3.84 9.33
C PHE A 348 8.28 -3.13 10.29
N LEU A 349 8.92 -3.89 11.20
CA LEU A 349 9.90 -3.36 12.15
C LEU A 349 11.26 -3.04 11.51
N GLU A 350 11.64 -3.72 10.44
CA GLU A 350 12.84 -3.35 9.65
C GLU A 350 12.68 -1.96 9.03
N GLU A 351 11.47 -1.66 8.54
CA GLU A 351 11.14 -0.35 8.02
C GLU A 351 10.87 0.70 9.11
N LYS A 352 10.56 0.28 10.34
CA LYS A 352 10.20 1.16 11.46
C LYS A 352 10.82 0.69 12.79
N PRO A 353 12.16 0.71 12.91
CA PRO A 353 12.87 0.07 14.00
C PRO A 353 12.62 0.68 15.38
N CYS A 354 12.16 1.93 15.43
CA CYS A 354 11.91 2.67 16.67
C CYS A 354 10.62 2.27 17.40
N HIS A 355 9.74 1.45 16.82
CA HIS A 355 8.50 1.03 17.47
C HIS A 355 8.75 0.07 18.63
N ALA A 356 8.88 0.63 19.83
CA ALA A 356 9.23 -0.11 21.04
C ALA A 356 8.17 -1.17 21.41
N TYR A 357 6.89 -0.83 21.38
CA TYR A 357 5.82 -1.78 21.72
C TYR A 357 5.83 -2.98 20.76
N LEU A 358 5.86 -2.72 19.45
CA LEU A 358 5.89 -3.79 18.45
C LEU A 358 7.18 -4.63 18.55
N THR A 359 8.30 -4.01 18.95
CA THR A 359 9.55 -4.73 19.24
C THR A 359 9.36 -5.69 20.41
N LYS A 360 8.71 -5.27 21.50
CA LYS A 360 8.39 -6.17 22.63
C LYS A 360 7.48 -7.32 22.20
N ILE A 361 6.46 -7.05 21.37
CA ILE A 361 5.60 -8.11 20.82
C ILE A 361 6.44 -9.12 20.03
N LYS A 362 7.32 -8.62 19.14
CA LYS A 362 8.21 -9.47 18.37
C LYS A 362 9.07 -10.35 19.28
N LYS A 363 9.73 -9.78 20.31
CA LYS A 363 10.60 -10.53 21.20
C LYS A 363 9.83 -11.54 22.04
N MET A 364 8.64 -11.18 22.56
CA MET A 364 7.76 -12.13 23.25
C MET A 364 7.40 -13.33 22.37
N LEU A 365 7.10 -13.10 21.08
CA LEU A 365 6.88 -14.19 20.13
C LEU A 365 8.17 -14.98 19.85
N GLU A 366 9.33 -14.34 19.80
CA GLU A 366 10.62 -15.03 19.63
C GLU A 366 10.97 -15.92 20.83
N GLU A 367 10.69 -15.48 22.05
CA GLU A 367 10.92 -16.24 23.28
C GLU A 367 9.99 -17.44 23.38
N ASN A 368 8.69 -17.23 23.15
CA ASN A 368 7.68 -18.29 23.23
C ASN A 368 7.76 -19.30 22.09
N LEU A 369 8.19 -18.87 20.90
CA LEU A 369 8.30 -19.74 19.72
C LEU A 369 9.74 -20.24 19.49
N LYS A 370 10.64 -20.03 20.46
CA LYS A 370 12.03 -20.45 20.37
C LYS A 370 12.12 -21.98 20.38
N ASN A 371 13.08 -22.54 19.63
CA ASN A 371 13.37 -23.97 19.61
C ASN A 371 12.18 -24.86 19.19
N ILE A 372 11.31 -24.36 18.31
CA ILE A 372 10.29 -25.18 17.63
C ILE A 372 10.90 -25.61 16.28
N PRO A 373 11.53 -26.81 16.18
CA PRO A 373 12.14 -27.25 14.93
C PRO A 373 11.09 -27.59 13.87
N ASP A 374 9.92 -28.06 14.28
CA ASP A 374 8.77 -28.37 13.43
C ASP A 374 7.47 -28.22 14.26
N PRO A 375 6.61 -27.23 13.97
CA PRO A 375 5.34 -27.02 14.67
C PRO A 375 4.44 -28.26 14.72
N ASN A 376 4.54 -29.13 13.69
CA ASN A 376 3.75 -30.35 13.57
C ASN A 376 4.24 -31.48 14.49
N LYS A 377 5.44 -31.36 15.05
CA LYS A 377 6.03 -32.36 15.97
C LYS A 377 5.93 -31.94 17.43
N LEU A 378 5.32 -30.81 17.72
CA LEU A 378 5.06 -30.36 19.08
C LEU A 378 3.97 -31.26 19.70
N ASP A 379 4.18 -31.74 20.93
CA ASP A 379 3.10 -32.39 21.67
C ASP A 379 2.03 -31.36 22.10
N ALA A 380 0.81 -31.85 22.30
CA ALA A 380 -0.35 -31.01 22.61
C ALA A 380 -0.17 -30.20 23.90
N THR A 381 0.48 -30.76 24.93
CA THR A 381 0.68 -30.09 26.21
C THR A 381 1.61 -28.88 26.07
N ASN A 382 2.76 -29.05 25.41
CA ASN A 382 3.67 -27.95 25.14
C ASN A 382 3.04 -26.90 24.22
N ARG A 383 2.26 -27.32 23.22
CA ARG A 383 1.50 -26.42 22.36
C ARG A 383 0.54 -25.53 23.14
N ASP A 384 -0.28 -26.15 23.97
CA ASP A 384 -1.28 -25.44 24.77
C ASP A 384 -0.62 -24.47 25.75
N GLN A 385 0.49 -24.86 26.39
CA GLN A 385 1.24 -23.97 27.28
C GLN A 385 1.75 -22.72 26.57
N ILE A 386 2.31 -22.87 25.37
CA ILE A 386 2.79 -21.73 24.57
C ILE A 386 1.62 -20.84 24.16
N ILE A 387 0.53 -21.41 23.67
CA ILE A 387 -0.67 -20.65 23.25
C ILE A 387 -1.25 -19.88 24.43
N ILE A 388 -1.37 -20.51 25.60
CA ILE A 388 -1.86 -19.88 26.84
C ILE A 388 -0.94 -18.71 27.22
N SER A 389 0.38 -18.92 27.25
CA SER A 389 1.34 -17.88 27.62
C SER A 389 1.25 -16.65 26.70
N ILE A 390 1.21 -16.86 25.38
CA ILE A 390 1.08 -15.78 24.40
C ILE A 390 -0.28 -15.08 24.57
N ARG A 391 -1.37 -15.84 24.72
CA ARG A 391 -2.73 -15.29 24.88
C ARG A 391 -2.86 -14.45 26.14
N GLU A 392 -2.34 -14.93 27.27
CA GLU A 392 -2.33 -14.17 28.53
C GLU A 392 -1.58 -12.85 28.37
N LYS A 393 -0.42 -12.86 27.69
CA LYS A 393 0.37 -11.65 27.48
C LYS A 393 -0.30 -10.65 26.54
N ILE A 394 -0.91 -11.12 25.46
CA ILE A 394 -1.66 -10.27 24.52
C ILE A 394 -2.88 -9.65 25.20
N ASN A 395 -3.66 -10.44 25.95
CA ASN A 395 -4.80 -9.95 26.71
C ASN A 395 -4.38 -8.96 27.82
N GLN A 396 -3.24 -9.19 28.47
CA GLN A 396 -2.66 -8.23 29.41
C GLN A 396 -2.37 -6.90 28.71
N TRP A 397 -1.66 -6.94 27.58
CA TRP A 397 -1.27 -5.75 26.83
C TRP A 397 -2.44 -4.96 26.26
N GLN A 398 -3.49 -5.63 25.78
CA GLN A 398 -4.72 -4.96 25.35
C GLN A 398 -5.38 -4.21 26.51
N ARG A 399 -5.54 -4.86 27.67
CA ARG A 399 -6.12 -4.23 28.87
C ARG A 399 -5.28 -3.08 29.41
N GLU A 400 -3.95 -3.23 29.41
CA GLU A 400 -3.02 -2.16 29.81
C GLU A 400 -3.16 -0.95 28.88
N ARG A 401 -3.27 -1.20 27.57
CA ARG A 401 -3.49 -0.15 26.57
C ARG A 401 -4.81 0.57 26.75
N GLU A 402 -5.91 -0.16 26.94
CA GLU A 402 -7.23 0.44 27.20
C GLU A 402 -7.21 1.34 28.44
N ARG A 403 -6.70 0.80 29.56
CA ARG A 403 -6.51 1.57 30.80
C ARG A 403 -5.63 2.80 30.60
N ALA A 404 -4.61 2.70 29.75
CA ALA A 404 -3.76 3.85 29.47
C ALA A 404 -4.51 4.98 28.77
N PHE A 405 -5.36 4.65 27.79
CA PHE A 405 -6.20 5.64 27.11
C PHE A 405 -7.26 6.25 28.03
N GLU A 406 -7.83 5.47 28.95
CA GLU A 406 -8.72 6.00 29.98
C GLU A 406 -7.99 6.95 30.93
N ALA A 407 -6.79 6.59 31.36
CA ALA A 407 -5.98 7.37 32.30
C ALA A 407 -5.40 8.65 31.71
N PHE A 408 -5.11 8.71 30.40
CA PHE A 408 -4.48 9.89 29.77
C PHE A 408 -5.26 11.17 30.02
N SER A 409 -6.59 11.10 30.04
CA SER A 409 -7.45 12.23 30.39
C SER A 409 -7.05 12.80 31.76
N ASP A 410 -7.10 11.97 32.79
CA ASP A 410 -6.92 12.41 34.17
C ASP A 410 -5.49 12.81 34.47
N MET A 411 -4.52 12.09 33.90
CA MET A 411 -3.10 12.40 34.06
C MET A 411 -2.69 13.69 33.33
N SER A 412 -3.40 14.06 32.26
CA SER A 412 -3.09 15.24 31.44
C SER A 412 -3.76 16.52 31.93
N LYS A 413 -4.95 16.41 32.54
CA LYS A 413 -5.75 17.56 33.02
C LYS A 413 -4.93 18.62 33.79
N PRO A 414 -4.07 18.27 34.77
CA PRO A 414 -3.34 19.28 35.56
C PRO A 414 -2.43 20.18 34.72
N PHE A 415 -1.97 19.71 33.56
CA PHE A 415 -1.04 20.44 32.69
C PHE A 415 -1.75 21.35 31.69
N PHE A 416 -3.04 21.10 31.43
CA PHE A 416 -3.76 21.68 30.29
C PHE A 416 -5.09 22.36 30.68
N ILE A 417 -5.41 22.43 31.98
CA ILE A 417 -6.69 22.99 32.47
C ILE A 417 -6.85 24.50 32.25
N ASP A 418 -5.74 25.21 32.05
CA ASP A 418 -5.70 26.67 31.88
C ASP A 418 -6.27 27.17 30.54
N GLY A 419 -6.61 26.26 29.62
CA GLY A 419 -7.15 26.58 28.30
C GLY A 419 -6.16 27.30 27.37
N SER A 420 -4.87 27.29 27.72
CA SER A 420 -3.87 28.05 26.98
C SER A 420 -3.48 27.38 25.64
N PRO A 421 -3.05 28.15 24.63
CA PRO A 421 -2.90 27.65 23.27
C PRO A 421 -1.85 26.53 23.11
N ILE A 422 -2.22 25.50 22.35
CA ILE A 422 -1.43 24.27 22.21
C ILE A 422 -0.85 24.15 20.80
N LEU A 423 0.42 23.76 20.68
CA LEU A 423 1.01 23.30 19.43
C LEU A 423 1.05 21.77 19.36
N LEU A 424 0.56 21.20 18.26
CA LEU A 424 0.62 19.77 17.94
C LEU A 424 1.52 19.52 16.74
N TYR A 425 2.40 18.53 16.86
CA TYR A 425 3.25 18.04 15.77
C TYR A 425 3.31 16.52 15.81
N GLY A 426 3.09 15.87 14.67
CA GLY A 426 3.04 14.42 14.54
C GLY A 426 1.78 13.80 15.14
N TYR A 427 0.89 13.24 14.30
CA TYR A 427 -0.36 12.65 14.77
C TYR A 427 -0.12 11.57 15.83
N SER A 428 -0.82 11.71 16.96
CA SER A 428 -0.79 10.79 18.09
C SER A 428 -2.19 10.61 18.67
N SER A 429 -2.70 9.38 18.61
CA SER A 429 -3.97 9.01 19.25
C SER A 429 -3.94 9.21 20.77
N SER A 430 -2.78 9.03 21.41
CA SER A 430 -2.61 9.25 22.85
C SER A 430 -2.79 10.72 23.22
N VAL A 431 -2.26 11.63 22.38
CA VAL A 431 -2.42 13.07 22.54
C VAL A 431 -3.86 13.51 22.24
N VAL A 432 -4.48 12.97 21.17
CA VAL A 432 -5.93 13.21 20.89
C VAL A 432 -6.75 12.85 22.12
N LYS A 433 -6.49 11.68 22.73
CA LYS A 433 -7.23 11.21 23.90
C LYS A 433 -7.04 12.10 25.13
N ALA A 434 -5.82 12.58 25.36
CA ALA A 434 -5.56 13.55 26.42
C ALA A 434 -6.33 14.86 26.20
N ILE A 435 -6.29 15.42 24.98
CA ILE A 435 -6.95 16.67 24.60
C ILE A 435 -8.49 16.56 24.61
N GLU A 436 -9.04 15.39 24.29
CA GLU A 436 -10.49 15.12 24.34
C GLU A 436 -11.08 15.42 25.72
N SER A 437 -10.29 15.34 26.78
CA SER A 437 -10.76 15.54 28.14
C SER A 437 -10.68 16.98 28.65
N LEU A 438 -10.17 17.92 27.84
CA LEU A 438 -10.01 19.31 28.27
C LEU A 438 -11.37 19.95 28.57
N PRO A 439 -11.54 20.58 29.74
CA PRO A 439 -12.82 21.16 30.15
C PRO A 439 -13.19 22.37 29.29
N ASP A 440 -12.21 23.21 28.93
CA ASP A 440 -12.43 24.41 28.13
C ASP A 440 -11.88 24.27 26.71
N LYS A 441 -12.53 23.45 25.90
CA LYS A 441 -12.28 23.40 24.46
C LYS A 441 -12.73 24.67 23.75
N LYS A 442 -13.61 25.48 24.36
CA LYS A 442 -14.23 26.62 23.69
C LYS A 442 -13.28 27.80 23.55
N SER A 443 -12.36 27.97 24.49
CA SER A 443 -11.35 29.04 24.47
C SER A 443 -9.96 28.57 24.02
N THR A 444 -9.67 27.27 24.12
CA THR A 444 -8.35 26.72 23.77
C THR A 444 -8.11 26.75 22.26
N GLU A 445 -7.12 27.50 21.81
CA GLU A 445 -6.62 27.42 20.43
C GLU A 445 -5.66 26.22 20.27
N VAL A 446 -5.81 25.50 19.16
CA VAL A 446 -4.95 24.36 18.81
C VAL A 446 -4.33 24.62 17.45
N TYR A 447 -3.00 24.82 17.46
CA TYR A 447 -2.18 24.96 16.28
C TYR A 447 -1.62 23.59 15.90
N ILE A 448 -1.85 23.15 14.66
CA ILE A 448 -1.51 21.83 14.18
C ILE A 448 -0.57 21.98 12.98
N CYS A 449 0.66 21.52 13.12
CA CYS A 449 1.60 21.51 12.00
C CYS A 449 1.20 20.46 10.95
N GLU A 450 1.39 20.77 9.67
CA GLU A 450 1.07 19.87 8.56
C GLU A 450 1.89 18.57 8.58
N CYS A 451 3.11 18.62 9.14
CA CYS A 451 4.06 17.51 9.23
C CYS A 451 4.44 16.97 7.84
N LYS A 452 4.98 17.86 7.00
CA LYS A 452 5.21 17.63 5.56
C LYS A 452 6.02 16.36 5.27
N THR A 453 6.92 15.97 6.18
CA THR A 453 7.80 14.80 6.06
C THR A 453 7.05 13.48 5.87
N LYS A 454 5.76 13.43 6.25
CA LYS A 454 4.89 12.24 6.12
C LYS A 454 3.87 12.32 5.00
N ASN A 455 3.82 13.43 4.26
CA ASN A 455 2.85 13.59 3.19
C ASN A 455 3.00 12.46 2.18
N ARG A 456 1.87 12.02 1.62
CA ARG A 456 1.83 11.06 0.53
C ARG A 456 1.07 11.71 -0.61
N TYR A 457 1.72 11.79 -1.76
CA TYR A 457 1.11 12.24 -2.99
C TYR A 457 0.90 11.05 -3.93
N GLY A 458 -0.26 11.01 -4.59
CA GLY A 458 -0.49 10.17 -5.76
C GLY A 458 0.02 10.88 -7.02
N TYR A 459 -0.41 10.44 -8.21
CA TYR A 459 -0.02 11.07 -9.47
C TYR A 459 -0.36 12.58 -9.51
N ASN A 460 0.55 13.38 -10.08
CA ASN A 460 0.39 14.82 -10.31
C ASN A 460 -0.08 15.61 -9.08
N ASN A 461 0.60 15.43 -7.94
CA ASN A 461 0.38 16.12 -6.67
C ASN A 461 -0.98 15.93 -5.99
N ARG A 462 -1.74 14.90 -6.35
CA ARG A 462 -2.95 14.56 -5.61
C ARG A 462 -2.60 14.13 -4.19
N LEU A 463 -2.93 14.96 -3.19
CA LEU A 463 -2.67 14.64 -1.79
C LEU A 463 -3.49 13.42 -1.34
N ARG A 464 -2.81 12.33 -0.97
CA ARG A 464 -3.40 11.09 -0.44
C ARG A 464 -3.46 11.10 1.07
N TYR A 465 -2.44 11.66 1.71
CA TYR A 465 -2.34 11.71 3.16
C TYR A 465 -1.49 12.90 3.61
N CYS A 466 -1.94 13.55 4.68
CA CYS A 466 -1.20 14.57 5.42
C CYS A 466 -1.49 14.38 6.92
N ASP A 467 -0.44 14.30 7.73
CA ASP A 467 -0.55 14.01 9.17
C ASP A 467 -1.35 15.12 9.87
N GLY A 468 -1.04 16.38 9.58
CA GLY A 468 -1.73 17.53 10.19
C GLY A 468 -3.21 17.62 9.83
N ILE A 469 -3.59 17.30 8.58
CA ILE A 469 -5.01 17.25 8.17
C ILE A 469 -5.74 16.12 8.89
N HIS A 470 -5.13 14.94 8.98
CA HIS A 470 -5.70 13.83 9.75
C HIS A 470 -5.87 14.22 11.22
N TYR A 471 -4.85 14.85 11.81
CA TYR A 471 -4.86 15.30 13.20
C TYR A 471 -5.97 16.33 13.45
N ALA A 472 -6.11 17.34 12.58
CA ALA A 472 -7.18 18.33 12.65
C ALA A 472 -8.57 17.69 12.60
N SER A 473 -8.76 16.68 11.74
CA SER A 473 -10.00 15.91 11.69
C SER A 473 -10.31 15.21 13.02
N GLU A 474 -9.32 14.56 13.64
CA GLU A 474 -9.52 13.87 14.92
C GLU A 474 -9.74 14.84 16.09
N ILE A 475 -9.06 15.99 16.11
CA ILE A 475 -9.30 17.05 17.10
C ILE A 475 -10.71 17.63 16.98
N ARG A 476 -11.21 17.81 15.75
CA ARG A 476 -12.61 18.21 15.52
C ARG A 476 -13.59 17.16 16.04
N LYS A 477 -13.35 15.87 15.79
CA LYS A 477 -14.17 14.77 16.35
C LYS A 477 -14.13 14.72 17.87
N ALA A 478 -13.01 15.13 18.49
CA ALA A 478 -12.87 15.26 19.94
C ALA A 478 -13.64 16.47 20.54
N GLY A 479 -14.35 17.24 19.72
CA GLY A 479 -15.29 18.29 20.15
C GLY A 479 -14.78 19.72 20.07
N PHE A 480 -13.62 19.95 19.43
CA PHE A 480 -13.15 21.30 19.12
C PHE A 480 -13.93 21.89 17.95
N LYS A 481 -14.23 23.19 18.02
CA LYS A 481 -14.85 23.92 16.92
C LYS A 481 -13.80 24.31 15.89
N GLU A 482 -14.21 24.42 14.63
CA GLU A 482 -13.30 24.76 13.53
C GLU A 482 -12.55 26.09 13.76
N ILE A 483 -13.18 27.07 14.42
CA ILE A 483 -12.55 28.36 14.76
C ILE A 483 -11.36 28.27 15.73
N GLN A 484 -11.21 27.15 16.45
CA GLN A 484 -10.09 26.92 17.37
C GLN A 484 -8.95 26.15 16.73
N ILE A 485 -9.17 25.56 15.56
CA ILE A 485 -8.23 24.64 14.92
C ILE A 485 -7.49 25.40 13.84
N HIS A 486 -6.20 25.62 14.05
CA HIS A 486 -5.32 26.32 13.13
C HIS A 486 -4.34 25.34 12.49
N LEU A 487 -4.57 24.97 11.23
CA LEU A 487 -3.60 24.18 10.46
C LEU A 487 -2.48 25.10 9.96
N VAL A 488 -1.22 24.78 10.28
CA VAL A 488 -0.05 25.61 9.97
C VAL A 488 1.04 24.81 9.27
N THR A 489 1.90 25.48 8.51
CA THR A 489 3.12 24.83 7.97
C THR A 489 4.11 24.57 9.10
N ASP A 490 5.00 23.59 8.90
CA ASP A 490 6.04 23.27 9.88
C ASP A 490 6.95 24.50 10.16
N SER A 491 7.20 25.33 9.15
CA SER A 491 8.00 26.55 9.27
C SER A 491 7.31 27.67 10.05
N CYS A 492 5.98 27.71 10.07
CA CYS A 492 5.23 28.69 10.86
C CYS A 492 5.41 28.49 12.37
N ALA A 493 5.84 27.31 12.82
CA ALA A 493 6.06 27.04 14.24
C ALA A 493 6.96 28.11 14.88
N SER A 494 8.10 28.44 14.26
CA SER A 494 9.02 29.48 14.75
C SER A 494 8.33 30.84 14.95
N ASN A 495 7.42 31.22 14.04
CA ASN A 495 6.64 32.45 14.19
C ASN A 495 5.71 32.38 15.41
N LEU A 496 5.04 31.25 15.61
CA LEU A 496 4.15 31.03 16.76
C LEU A 496 4.91 31.12 18.08
N PHE A 497 6.08 30.47 18.18
CA PHE A 497 6.98 30.57 19.33
C PHE A 497 7.39 32.03 19.60
N SER A 498 7.92 32.72 18.58
CA SER A 498 8.43 34.10 18.73
C SER A 498 7.38 35.13 19.14
N LYS A 499 6.12 34.92 18.77
CA LYS A 499 5.00 35.81 19.09
C LYS A 499 4.26 35.44 20.38
N GLY A 500 4.70 34.40 21.10
CA GLY A 500 4.02 33.89 22.28
C GLY A 500 2.60 33.41 21.99
N LYS A 501 2.34 32.90 20.78
CA LYS A 501 1.02 32.41 20.35
C LYS A 501 0.68 31.01 20.87
N ILE A 502 1.68 30.31 21.37
CA ILE A 502 1.58 28.96 21.93
C ILE A 502 2.15 29.00 23.34
N SER A 503 1.59 28.19 24.24
CA SER A 503 2.03 28.07 25.64
C SER A 503 2.61 26.70 25.96
N LYS A 504 2.38 25.71 25.10
CA LYS A 504 2.84 24.33 25.28
C LYS A 504 2.84 23.54 23.98
N VAL A 505 3.70 22.53 23.92
CA VAL A 505 3.83 21.60 22.79
C VAL A 505 3.51 20.19 23.26
N LEU A 506 2.69 19.46 22.50
CA LEU A 506 2.35 18.06 22.81
C LEU A 506 2.86 17.12 21.72
N PHE A 507 3.52 16.04 22.15
CA PHE A 507 3.99 14.95 21.27
C PHE A 507 3.44 13.59 21.70
N GLY A 508 3.38 12.66 20.74
CA GLY A 508 3.37 11.23 21.02
C GLY A 508 4.78 10.64 21.14
N ALA A 509 4.84 9.32 21.29
CA ALA A 509 6.08 8.53 21.17
C ALA A 509 5.85 7.28 20.30
N ASN A 510 6.83 6.95 19.45
CA ASN A 510 6.94 5.64 18.80
C ASN A 510 7.70 4.65 19.71
N GLY A 511 8.68 5.15 20.46
CA GLY A 511 9.41 4.43 21.49
C GLY A 511 10.12 5.37 22.45
N ILE A 512 10.32 4.93 23.69
CA ILE A 512 10.97 5.68 24.77
C ILE A 512 12.11 4.82 25.33
N GLY A 513 13.32 5.37 25.45
CA GLY A 513 14.47 4.66 26.01
C GLY A 513 14.48 4.69 27.53
N GLU A 514 15.19 3.76 28.18
CA GLU A 514 15.41 3.78 29.65
C GLU A 514 16.08 5.09 30.09
N ASN A 515 16.92 5.66 29.22
CA ASN A 515 17.61 6.94 29.42
C ASN A 515 16.69 8.17 29.28
N GLY A 516 15.41 7.98 28.92
CA GLY A 516 14.43 9.06 28.74
C GLY A 516 14.40 9.70 27.35
N GLU A 517 15.22 9.23 26.41
CA GLU A 517 15.14 9.70 25.03
C GLU A 517 13.85 9.21 24.36
N ILE A 518 13.33 9.99 23.40
CA ILE A 518 12.08 9.68 22.73
C ILE A 518 12.31 9.60 21.24
N SER A 519 11.82 8.52 20.63
CA SER A 519 11.80 8.36 19.18
C SER A 519 10.41 8.65 18.62
N HIS A 520 10.38 9.40 17.53
CA HIS A 520 9.17 9.69 16.77
C HIS A 520 9.52 10.11 15.34
N GLY A 521 8.51 10.28 14.47
CA GLY A 521 8.74 10.70 13.08
C GLY A 521 9.54 12.01 12.95
N LEU A 522 10.21 12.21 11.83
CA LEU A 522 11.04 13.40 11.58
C LEU A 522 10.32 14.75 11.87
N GLY A 523 11.06 15.65 12.54
CA GLY A 523 10.72 17.02 12.91
C GLY A 523 10.42 17.24 14.40
N HIS A 524 10.27 16.17 15.20
CA HIS A 524 10.01 16.32 16.63
C HIS A 524 11.22 16.92 17.36
N LEU A 525 12.44 16.64 16.91
CA LEU A 525 13.65 17.23 17.46
C LEU A 525 13.66 18.75 17.24
N ALA A 526 13.33 19.20 16.03
CA ALA A 526 13.28 20.62 15.68
C ALA A 526 12.23 21.37 16.52
N MET A 527 11.05 20.78 16.71
CA MET A 527 10.01 21.36 17.57
C MET A 527 10.46 21.45 19.03
N ALA A 528 11.15 20.42 19.55
CA ALA A 528 11.68 20.41 20.91
C ALA A 528 12.80 21.45 21.11
N ASP A 529 13.66 21.64 20.10
CA ASP A 529 14.69 22.68 20.11
C ASP A 529 14.10 24.09 20.16
N MET A 530 13.11 24.37 19.31
CA MET A 530 12.42 25.65 19.35
C MET A 530 11.72 25.87 20.69
N ALA A 531 11.02 24.86 21.22
CA ALA A 531 10.36 24.97 22.50
C ALA A 531 11.34 25.29 23.64
N LYS A 532 12.51 24.65 23.65
CA LYS A 532 13.57 24.93 24.62
C LYS A 532 14.10 26.36 24.51
N GLU A 533 14.37 26.84 23.30
CA GLU A 533 14.87 28.21 23.07
C GLU A 533 13.90 29.28 23.61
N TYR A 534 12.60 29.08 23.39
CA TYR A 534 11.56 30.02 23.82
C TYR A 534 10.98 29.72 25.22
N ASN A 535 11.59 28.79 25.98
CA ASN A 535 11.13 28.36 27.31
C ASN A 535 9.66 27.90 27.34
N ILE A 536 9.23 27.23 26.27
CA ILE A 536 7.90 26.63 26.16
C ILE A 536 7.97 25.15 26.55
N PRO A 537 7.09 24.68 27.44
CA PRO A 537 7.13 23.29 27.88
C PRO A 537 6.71 22.30 26.78
N VAL A 538 7.41 21.18 26.73
CA VAL A 538 7.12 20.04 25.84
C VAL A 538 6.63 18.87 26.69
N TYR A 539 5.41 18.40 26.42
CA TYR A 539 4.81 17.25 27.08
C TYR A 539 4.71 16.10 26.09
N VAL A 540 5.26 14.93 26.46
CA VAL A 540 5.08 13.72 25.67
C VAL A 540 4.06 12.82 26.35
N ILE A 541 3.06 12.37 25.59
CA ILE A 541 1.96 11.53 26.08
C ILE A 541 2.06 10.16 25.42
N ALA A 542 2.36 9.14 26.22
CA ALA A 542 2.60 7.79 25.73
C ALA A 542 2.40 6.72 26.81
N GLU A 543 2.04 5.53 26.36
CA GLU A 543 1.85 4.34 27.18
C GLU A 543 3.20 3.82 27.71
N THR A 544 3.27 3.33 28.94
CA THR A 544 4.53 2.76 29.47
C THR A 544 5.02 1.52 28.72
N THR A 545 4.13 0.83 28.00
CA THR A 545 4.47 -0.28 27.09
C THR A 545 5.37 0.14 25.93
N LYS A 546 5.44 1.43 25.60
CA LYS A 546 6.38 1.99 24.62
C LYS A 546 7.77 2.28 25.20
N ILE A 547 8.02 2.01 26.48
CA ILE A 547 9.34 2.17 27.10
C ILE A 547 10.15 0.89 26.89
N ILE A 548 11.36 1.00 26.35
CA ILE A 548 12.29 -0.11 26.11
C ILE A 548 13.66 0.26 26.64
N LYS A 549 14.48 -0.75 26.97
CA LYS A 549 15.83 -0.53 27.48
C LYS A 549 16.64 0.42 26.59
N GLU A 550 16.64 0.14 25.29
CA GLU A 550 17.30 0.96 24.28
C GLU A 550 16.43 0.99 23.01
N ILE A 551 16.24 2.18 22.45
CA ILE A 551 15.53 2.32 21.18
C ILE A 551 16.45 1.88 20.06
N LYS A 552 15.98 0.99 19.18
CA LYS A 552 16.70 0.67 17.95
C LYS A 552 16.64 1.87 17.00
N LYS A 553 17.78 2.52 16.81
CA LYS A 553 17.93 3.70 15.96
C LYS A 553 18.36 3.30 14.55
N ASN A 554 17.83 4.01 13.56
CA ASN A 554 18.36 4.00 12.21
C ASN A 554 18.13 5.40 11.61
N PRO A 555 19.01 6.37 11.93
CA PRO A 555 18.78 7.78 11.62
C PRO A 555 18.73 8.05 10.12
N ASP A 556 19.36 7.19 9.30
CA ASP A 556 19.40 7.36 7.84
C ASP A 556 18.35 6.52 7.10
N LEU A 557 17.50 5.78 7.81
CA LEU A 557 16.45 4.98 7.16
C LEU A 557 15.48 5.90 6.42
N PRO A 558 15.45 5.86 5.07
CA PRO A 558 14.62 6.79 4.32
C PRO A 558 13.15 6.40 4.47
N ARG A 559 12.29 7.42 4.48
CA ARG A 559 10.86 7.20 4.37
C ARG A 559 10.52 6.87 2.91
N LYS A 560 10.06 5.64 2.66
CA LYS A 560 9.60 5.16 1.34
C LYS A 560 8.21 5.71 0.96
N VAL A 561 8.07 7.03 0.87
CA VAL A 561 6.85 7.70 0.38
C VAL A 561 7.22 8.89 -0.48
N GLU A 562 6.41 9.19 -1.49
CA GLU A 562 6.52 10.42 -2.26
C GLU A 562 6.05 11.61 -1.41
N TRP A 563 7.00 12.28 -0.75
CA TRP A 563 6.76 13.37 0.22
C TRP A 563 6.99 14.77 -0.35
N LEU A 564 7.70 14.89 -1.47
CA LEU A 564 7.97 16.15 -2.15
C LEU A 564 6.77 16.56 -3.01
N THR A 565 6.92 16.34 -4.31
CA THR A 565 5.94 16.63 -5.34
C THR A 565 6.05 15.48 -6.32
N THR A 566 4.91 14.97 -6.75
CA THR A 566 4.80 14.07 -7.89
C THR A 566 4.41 14.85 -9.13
N ASP A 567 4.53 16.19 -9.10
CA ASP A 567 4.55 17.03 -10.30
C ASP A 567 5.67 16.55 -11.20
N LEU A 568 5.23 16.08 -12.33
CA LEU A 568 6.09 15.40 -13.24
C LEU A 568 6.85 16.35 -14.19
N SER A 569 6.59 17.67 -14.10
CA SER A 569 7.43 18.71 -14.70
C SER A 569 8.72 18.94 -13.91
N VAL A 570 8.81 18.38 -12.70
CA VAL A 570 10.00 18.45 -11.85
C VAL A 570 10.82 17.16 -12.03
N ASN A 571 12.06 17.29 -12.47
CA ASN A 571 12.99 16.17 -12.54
C ASN A 571 13.84 16.10 -11.26
N PHE A 572 13.85 14.92 -10.64
CA PHE A 572 14.65 14.64 -9.44
C PHE A 572 15.89 13.79 -9.69
N ASP A 573 16.12 13.32 -10.92
CA ASP A 573 17.20 12.37 -11.25
C ASP A 573 18.60 12.91 -10.88
N ASP A 574 18.77 14.24 -10.88
CA ASP A 574 20.02 14.91 -10.55
C ASP A 574 20.21 15.16 -9.04
N PHE A 575 19.23 14.82 -8.19
CA PHE A 575 19.22 15.15 -6.77
C PHE A 575 19.03 13.92 -5.88
N LYS A 576 19.83 13.85 -4.82
CA LYS A 576 19.60 12.86 -3.75
C LYS A 576 18.55 13.40 -2.79
N GLN A 577 17.45 12.65 -2.65
CA GLN A 577 16.42 12.97 -1.66
C GLN A 577 16.87 12.53 -0.26
N TYR A 578 16.66 13.39 0.74
CA TYR A 578 16.94 13.09 2.14
C TYR A 578 15.70 13.37 2.98
N ASN A 579 15.01 12.30 3.40
CA ASN A 579 13.87 12.35 4.29
C ASN A 579 13.94 11.14 5.24
N PRO A 580 14.76 11.22 6.29
CA PRO A 580 14.86 10.15 7.27
C PRO A 580 13.52 9.94 7.95
N ARG A 581 13.24 8.70 8.35
CA ARG A 581 11.92 8.35 8.85
C ARG A 581 11.65 8.95 10.22
N GLU A 582 12.64 8.96 11.10
CA GLU A 582 12.48 9.19 12.54
C GLU A 582 13.57 10.13 13.08
N ASP A 583 13.21 10.87 14.13
CA ASP A 583 14.07 11.66 14.99
C ASP A 583 14.23 11.02 16.37
N ILE A 584 15.29 11.40 17.08
CA ILE A 584 15.46 11.14 18.51
C ILE A 584 15.49 12.48 19.24
N VAL A 585 14.56 12.65 20.19
CA VAL A 585 14.47 13.82 21.07
C VAL A 585 15.19 13.51 22.39
N PRO A 586 16.25 14.26 22.74
CA PRO A 586 16.94 14.10 24.02
C PRO A 586 16.06 14.44 25.22
N PRO A 587 16.24 13.75 26.37
CA PRO A 587 15.41 13.95 27.56
C PRO A 587 15.42 15.39 28.09
N GLU A 588 16.51 16.14 27.92
CA GLU A 588 16.62 17.53 28.39
C GLU A 588 15.83 18.57 27.58
N LYS A 589 15.22 18.17 26.46
CA LYS A 589 14.32 19.04 25.68
C LYS A 589 12.85 18.77 26.00
N ILE A 590 12.56 17.79 26.85
CA ILE A 590 11.21 17.38 27.21
C ILE A 590 10.95 17.78 28.67
N THR A 591 9.84 18.47 28.92
CA THR A 591 9.45 18.92 30.25
C THR A 591 8.90 17.77 31.09
N MET A 592 8.00 16.98 30.50
CA MET A 592 7.35 15.88 31.20
C MET A 592 6.93 14.77 30.23
N LEU A 593 7.11 13.52 30.67
CA LEU A 593 6.50 12.33 30.09
C LEU A 593 5.24 12.00 30.90
N ILE A 594 4.07 12.06 30.25
CA ILE A 594 2.78 11.72 30.82
C ILE A 594 2.41 10.32 30.36
N THR A 595 2.22 9.41 31.32
CA THR A 595 1.82 8.02 31.09
C THR A 595 0.59 7.70 31.94
N GLU A 596 0.06 6.48 31.79
CA GLU A 596 -0.98 5.96 32.66
C GLU A 596 -0.55 5.71 34.12
N LYS A 597 0.75 5.83 34.41
CA LYS A 597 1.30 5.72 35.77
C LYS A 597 1.54 7.08 36.42
N GLY A 598 1.31 8.17 35.70
CA GLY A 598 1.54 9.53 36.17
C GLY A 598 2.42 10.34 35.24
N ALA A 599 2.91 11.46 35.75
CA ALA A 599 3.76 12.39 35.02
C ALA A 599 5.18 12.37 35.60
N PHE A 600 6.17 12.16 34.75
CA PHE A 600 7.56 11.94 35.15
C PHE A 600 8.51 12.79 34.33
N GLN A 601 9.59 13.25 34.97
CA GLN A 601 10.70 13.82 34.21
C GLN A 601 11.34 12.72 33.33
N PRO A 602 11.69 13.00 32.07
CA PRO A 602 12.27 12.02 31.16
C PRO A 602 13.51 11.32 31.73
N ARG A 603 14.38 12.06 32.44
CA ARG A 603 15.58 11.50 33.09
C ARG A 603 15.27 10.48 34.19
N SER A 604 14.06 10.50 34.73
CA SER A 604 13.60 9.60 35.79
C SER A 604 12.89 8.35 35.25
N VAL A 605 12.82 8.14 33.93
CA VAL A 605 12.17 6.97 33.32
C VAL A 605 12.67 5.66 33.93
N LYS A 606 14.00 5.50 34.09
CA LYS A 606 14.58 4.32 34.75
C LYS A 606 14.05 4.07 36.16
N GLN A 607 13.94 5.12 36.97
CA GLN A 607 13.45 5.01 38.34
C GLN A 607 11.96 4.71 38.37
N MET A 608 11.20 5.35 37.47
CA MET A 608 9.77 5.12 37.27
C MET A 608 9.50 3.66 36.88
N CYS A 609 10.27 3.10 35.95
CA CYS A 609 10.15 1.69 35.56
C CYS A 609 10.39 0.74 36.73
N LYS A 610 11.37 1.03 37.59
CA LYS A 610 11.61 0.24 38.81
C LYS A 610 10.49 0.37 39.83
N MET A 611 9.93 1.57 40.00
CA MET A 611 8.89 1.84 40.99
C MET A 611 7.54 1.22 40.62
N HIS A 612 7.27 1.03 39.33
CA HIS A 612 6.01 0.48 38.82
C HIS A 612 6.15 -0.90 38.18
N ASP A 613 7.29 -1.59 38.40
CA ASP A 613 7.59 -2.91 37.84
C ASP A 613 7.36 -3.02 36.32
N ILE A 614 7.77 -1.99 35.58
CA ILE A 614 7.63 -1.95 34.11
C ILE A 614 8.77 -2.72 33.48
N ASP A 615 8.44 -3.81 32.80
CA ASP A 615 9.41 -4.58 32.03
C ASP A 615 9.84 -3.84 30.76
N ILE A 616 11.14 -3.55 30.69
CA ILE A 616 11.81 -2.86 29.58
C ILE A 616 12.84 -3.74 28.87
N ASN A 617 13.08 -4.96 29.36
CA ASN A 617 14.08 -5.88 28.81
C ASN A 617 13.53 -6.77 27.70
N CYS A 618 12.20 -6.88 27.59
CA CYS A 618 11.54 -7.59 26.49
C CYS A 618 11.89 -7.00 25.13
#